data_AF-A0A955HHQ2-F1
#
_entry.id   AF-A0A955HHQ2-F1
#
_cell.length_a   1.000
_cell.length_b   1.000
_cell.length_c   1.000
_cell.angle_alpha   90.00
_cell.angle_beta   90.00
_cell.angle_gamma   90.00
#
_symmetry.space_group_name_H-M   'P 1'
#
loop_
_entity.id
_entity.type
_entity.pdbx_description
1 polymer ?
#
loop_
_entity_poly.entity_id
_entity_poly.type
_entity_poly.pdbx_seq_one_letter_code
_entity_poly.pdbx_strand_id
1 'polypeptide(L)'
;MTNVSKRKLPATEFDKLYQQFGKVVADLNVNSAVHFFDDLLGPEEKIMLIKRLAAITMFIEGNSSYRVWQLLQLSPSTAEKIRLDYECGRYKHIETILKQNKSDYRKFWEVLEIILQAGMPPRGRGRWKSVLQRVE
;
A
#
# COMPACT_ATOMS: atom_id res chain seq x y z
N MET A 1 -11.78 15.66 2.98
CA MET A 1 -11.82 15.94 4.43
C MET A 1 -12.75 14.91 5.06
N THR A 2 -12.27 14.10 6.01
CA THR A 2 -13.12 13.14 6.71
C THR A 2 -13.87 13.86 7.82
N ASN A 3 -15.20 13.86 7.74
CA ASN A 3 -16.04 14.47 8.77
C ASN A 3 -16.21 13.47 9.92
N VAL A 4 -15.28 13.51 10.88
CA VAL A 4 -15.34 12.67 12.08
C VAL A 4 -16.14 13.40 13.15
N SER A 5 -17.12 12.71 13.74
CA SER A 5 -17.95 13.25 14.82
C SER A 5 -17.08 13.81 15.97
N LYS A 6 -17.48 14.98 16.49
CA LYS A 6 -16.85 15.59 17.68
C LYS A 6 -17.08 14.76 18.94
N ARG A 7 -18.12 13.93 18.98
CA ARG A 7 -18.39 12.99 20.07
C ARG A 7 -17.53 11.76 19.87
N LYS A 8 -16.45 11.67 20.64
CA LYS A 8 -15.52 10.56 20.58
C LYS A 8 -15.93 9.47 21.56
N LEU A 9 -15.75 8.23 21.14
CA LEU A 9 -15.79 7.09 22.05
C LEU A 9 -14.68 7.22 23.10
N PRO A 10 -14.90 6.78 24.35
CA PRO A 10 -13.83 6.60 25.32
C PRO A 10 -12.71 5.73 24.72
N ALA A 11 -11.45 6.08 24.97
CA ALA A 11 -10.30 5.38 24.37
C ALA A 11 -10.34 3.86 24.64
N THR A 12 -10.72 3.46 25.85
CA THR A 12 -10.84 2.06 26.26
C THR A 12 -11.90 1.28 25.47
N GLU A 13 -13.02 1.92 25.13
CA GLU A 13 -14.08 1.32 24.32
C GLU A 13 -13.68 1.24 22.85
N PHE A 14 -13.04 2.30 22.34
CA PHE A 14 -12.48 2.31 21.00
C PHE A 14 -11.46 1.18 20.81
N ASP A 15 -10.53 1.00 21.74
CA ASP A 15 -9.50 -0.04 21.65
C ASP A 15 -10.12 -1.45 21.64
N LYS A 16 -11.16 -1.68 22.46
CA LYS A 16 -11.91 -2.95 22.45
C LYS A 16 -12.58 -3.19 21.10
N LEU A 17 -13.27 -2.20 20.55
CA LEU A 17 -13.91 -2.29 19.24
C LEU A 17 -12.87 -2.51 18.13
N TYR A 18 -11.74 -1.81 18.20
CA TYR A 18 -10.66 -1.91 17.22
C TYR A 18 -10.01 -3.31 17.23
N GLN A 19 -9.83 -3.90 18.42
CA GLN A 19 -9.36 -5.28 18.55
C GLN A 19 -10.36 -6.29 17.96
N GLN A 20 -11.65 -6.11 18.20
CA GLN A 20 -12.68 -6.99 17.61
C GLN A 20 -12.74 -6.86 16.09
N PHE A 21 -12.63 -5.63 15.58
CA PHE A 21 -12.51 -5.38 14.14
C PHE A 21 -11.29 -6.12 13.55
N GLY A 22 -10.13 -6.04 14.23
CA GLY A 22 -8.93 -6.75 13.81
C GLY A 22 -9.12 -8.26 13.76
N LYS A 23 -9.83 -8.86 14.72
CA LYS A 23 -10.16 -10.30 14.71
C LYS A 23 -11.05 -10.67 13.53
N VAL A 24 -12.11 -9.90 13.29
CA VAL A 24 -13.00 -10.12 12.14
C VAL A 24 -12.20 -10.12 10.86
N VAL A 25 -11.32 -9.13 10.65
CA VAL A 25 -10.49 -9.03 9.44
C VAL A 25 -9.48 -10.18 9.33
N ALA A 26 -8.88 -10.62 10.44
CA ALA A 26 -7.89 -11.69 10.46
C ALA A 26 -8.47 -13.06 10.06
N ASP A 27 -9.76 -13.29 10.33
CA ASP A 27 -10.44 -14.55 10.04
C ASP A 27 -11.00 -14.63 8.59
N LEU A 28 -10.91 -13.55 7.81
CA LEU A 28 -11.40 -13.51 6.43
C LEU A 28 -10.47 -14.24 5.48
N ASN A 29 -11.05 -15.03 4.56
CA ASN A 29 -10.35 -15.47 3.35
C ASN A 29 -10.30 -14.33 2.31
N VAL A 30 -9.49 -14.51 1.25
CA VAL A 30 -9.27 -13.46 0.24
C VAL A 30 -10.56 -12.97 -0.42
N ASN A 31 -11.46 -13.87 -0.84
CA ASN A 31 -12.70 -13.49 -1.51
C ASN A 31 -13.64 -12.74 -0.54
N SER A 32 -13.78 -13.24 0.68
CA SER A 32 -14.57 -12.59 1.72
C SER A 32 -13.99 -11.24 2.13
N ALA A 33 -12.66 -11.10 2.15
CA ALA A 33 -11.99 -9.84 2.45
C ALA A 33 -12.27 -8.77 1.37
N VAL A 34 -12.25 -9.14 0.09
CA VAL A 34 -12.60 -8.22 -1.00
C VAL A 34 -14.03 -7.70 -0.83
N HIS A 35 -15.02 -8.59 -0.64
CA HIS A 35 -16.41 -8.17 -0.42
C HIS A 35 -16.58 -7.35 0.85
N PHE A 36 -15.93 -7.75 1.95
CA PHE A 36 -15.98 -7.02 3.21
C PHE A 36 -15.48 -5.58 3.08
N PHE A 37 -14.32 -5.37 2.45
CA PHE A 37 -13.82 -4.02 2.19
C PHE A 37 -14.65 -3.29 1.14
N ASP A 38 -15.31 -4.02 0.24
CA ASP A 38 -16.16 -3.41 -0.75
C ASP A 38 -17.41 -2.76 -0.16
N ASP A 39 -18.01 -3.42 0.83
CA ASP A 39 -19.18 -2.96 1.57
C ASP A 39 -18.83 -1.91 2.63
N LEU A 40 -17.65 -2.02 3.26
CA LEU A 40 -17.24 -1.16 4.36
C LEU A 40 -16.68 0.20 3.91
N LEU A 41 -15.91 0.23 2.82
CA LEU A 41 -15.16 1.41 2.40
C LEU A 41 -15.83 2.10 1.21
N GLY A 42 -15.78 3.44 1.20
CA GLY A 42 -16.12 4.21 0.01
C GLY A 42 -15.10 4.01 -1.13
N PRO A 43 -15.47 4.32 -2.39
CA PRO A 43 -14.58 4.15 -3.54
C PRO A 43 -13.28 4.96 -3.38
N GLU A 44 -13.35 6.18 -2.85
CA GLU A 44 -12.18 7.02 -2.62
C GLU A 44 -11.28 6.46 -1.50
N GLU A 45 -11.88 5.87 -0.46
CA GLU A 45 -11.16 5.29 0.67
C GLU A 45 -10.37 4.06 0.25
N LYS A 46 -10.95 3.19 -0.59
CA LYS A 46 -10.26 2.03 -1.19
C LYS A 46 -9.04 2.47 -1.98
N ILE A 47 -9.22 3.44 -2.88
CA ILE A 47 -8.14 3.97 -3.71
C ILE A 47 -7.01 4.51 -2.83
N MET A 48 -7.34 5.30 -1.81
CA MET A 48 -6.34 5.90 -0.93
C MET A 48 -5.63 4.87 -0.03
N LEU A 49 -6.34 3.85 0.44
CA LEU A 49 -5.76 2.76 1.22
C LEU A 49 -4.71 1.99 0.39
N ILE A 50 -5.08 1.59 -0.82
CA ILE A 50 -4.21 0.85 -1.75
C ILE A 50 -2.99 1.69 -2.12
N LYS A 51 -3.18 2.96 -2.50
CA LYS A 51 -2.07 3.87 -2.83
C LYS A 51 -1.12 4.07 -1.65
N ARG A 52 -1.62 4.13 -0.41
CA ARG A 52 -0.76 4.26 0.78
C ARG A 52 0.09 3.01 0.99
N LEU A 53 -0.51 1.82 0.86
CA LEU A 53 0.24 0.56 0.97
C LEU A 53 1.29 0.42 -0.14
N ALA A 54 0.93 0.79 -1.37
CA ALA A 54 1.85 0.81 -2.50
C ALA A 54 3.01 1.79 -2.28
N ALA A 55 2.73 3.01 -1.79
CA ALA A 55 3.76 4.00 -1.50
C ALA A 55 4.75 3.50 -0.44
N ILE A 56 4.25 2.94 0.66
CA ILE A 56 5.09 2.35 1.71
C ILE A 56 5.97 1.24 1.13
N THR A 57 5.39 0.37 0.32
CA THR A 57 6.12 -0.72 -0.36
C THR A 57 7.22 -0.17 -1.26
N MET A 58 6.91 0.83 -2.08
CA MET A 58 7.91 1.49 -2.93
C MET A 58 9.05 2.13 -2.13
N PHE A 59 8.77 2.71 -0.95
CA PHE A 59 9.80 3.26 -0.07
C PHE A 59 10.65 2.18 0.61
N ILE A 60 10.06 1.03 0.97
CA ILE A 60 10.80 -0.15 1.44
C ILE A 60 11.80 -0.60 0.36
N GLU A 61 11.38 -0.55 -0.91
CA GLU A 61 12.23 -0.85 -2.09
C GLU A 61 13.14 0.33 -2.52
N GLY A 62 13.24 1.39 -1.72
CA GLY A 62 14.19 2.49 -1.95
C GLY A 62 13.82 3.48 -3.06
N ASN A 63 12.56 3.51 -3.50
CA ASN A 63 12.11 4.49 -4.50
C ASN A 63 12.06 5.90 -3.92
N SER A 64 12.35 6.92 -4.75
CA SER A 64 12.29 8.32 -4.33
C SER A 64 10.84 8.83 -4.20
N SER A 65 10.63 9.84 -3.35
CA SER A 65 9.35 10.55 -3.20
C SER A 65 8.80 11.00 -4.56
N TYR A 66 9.68 11.51 -5.42
CA TYR A 66 9.37 11.93 -6.78
C TYR A 66 8.72 10.81 -7.60
N ARG A 67 9.35 9.63 -7.61
CA ARG A 67 8.87 8.47 -8.37
C ARG A 67 7.54 7.97 -7.83
N VAL A 68 7.37 7.95 -6.52
CA VAL A 68 6.14 7.51 -5.85
C VAL A 68 4.96 8.41 -6.21
N TRP A 69 5.10 9.74 -6.11
CA TRP A 69 3.95 10.63 -6.37
C TRP A 69 3.50 10.61 -7.83
N GLN A 70 4.46 10.54 -8.77
CA GLN A 70 4.14 10.45 -10.19
C GLN A 70 3.41 9.16 -10.55
N LEU A 71 3.91 8.02 -10.06
CA LEU A 71 3.40 6.72 -10.46
C LEU A 71 2.07 6.38 -9.78
N LEU A 72 1.92 6.73 -8.50
CA LEU A 72 0.68 6.51 -7.77
C LEU A 72 -0.34 7.64 -7.93
N GLN A 73 -0.02 8.67 -8.72
CA GLN A 73 -0.87 9.86 -8.88
C GLN A 73 -1.29 10.41 -7.51
N LEU A 74 -0.30 10.57 -6.62
CA LEU A 74 -0.47 11.20 -5.31
C LEU A 74 -0.01 12.66 -5.42
N SER A 75 -0.51 13.53 -4.55
CA SER A 75 0.10 14.86 -4.45
C SER A 75 1.55 14.74 -3.94
N PRO A 76 2.48 15.59 -4.38
CA PRO A 76 3.85 15.60 -3.88
C PRO A 76 3.91 15.68 -2.34
N SER A 77 3.04 16.49 -1.74
CA SER A 77 2.91 16.63 -0.29
C SER A 77 2.47 15.33 0.41
N THR A 78 1.63 14.52 -0.23
CA THR A 78 1.17 13.25 0.34
C THR A 78 2.28 12.19 0.29
N ALA A 79 2.96 12.06 -0.85
CA ALA A 79 4.08 11.13 -0.98
C ALA A 79 5.20 11.48 0.00
N GLU A 80 5.50 12.77 0.15
CA GLU A 80 6.52 13.25 1.06
C GLU A 80 6.17 13.01 2.52
N LYS A 81 4.90 13.21 2.90
CA LYS A 81 4.43 12.88 4.25
C LYS A 81 4.59 11.38 4.54
N ILE A 82 4.23 10.52 3.59
CA ILE A 82 4.39 9.06 3.74
C ILE A 82 5.87 8.69 3.85
N ARG A 83 6.76 9.33 3.06
CA ARG A 83 8.22 9.13 3.15
C ARG A 83 8.74 9.49 4.54
N LEU A 84 8.37 10.66 5.05
CA LEU A 84 8.79 11.09 6.39
C LEU A 84 8.26 10.17 7.49
N ASP A 85 6.99 9.75 7.40
CA ASP A 85 6.41 8.76 8.31
C ASP A 85 7.17 7.42 8.25
N TYR A 86 7.57 6.98 7.05
CA TYR A 86 8.39 5.78 6.85
C TYR A 86 9.77 5.92 7.50
N GLU A 87 10.49 7.01 7.25
CA GLU A 87 11.82 7.28 7.82
C GLU A 87 11.81 7.41 9.34
N CYS A 88 10.73 7.97 9.90
CA CYS A 88 10.50 8.00 11.35
C CYS A 88 10.18 6.62 11.94
N GLY A 89 10.07 5.58 11.13
CA GLY A 89 9.78 4.21 11.57
C GLY A 89 8.31 3.95 11.89
N ARG A 90 7.38 4.83 11.47
CA ARG A 90 5.94 4.67 11.74
C ARG A 90 5.37 3.39 11.14
N TYR A 91 5.96 2.91 10.04
CA TYR A 91 5.49 1.74 9.31
C TYR A 91 6.32 0.47 9.56
N LYS A 92 7.16 0.43 10.61
CA LYS A 92 7.99 -0.74 10.95
C LYS A 92 7.21 -2.06 11.07
N HIS A 93 6.00 -2.02 11.64
CA HIS A 93 5.14 -3.20 11.74
C HIS A 93 4.66 -3.69 10.37
N ILE A 94 4.27 -2.77 9.48
CA ILE A 94 3.86 -3.11 8.10
C ILE A 94 5.05 -3.71 7.36
N GLU A 95 6.22 -3.07 7.44
CA GLU A 95 7.45 -3.57 6.83
C GLU A 95 7.79 -4.99 7.31
N THR A 96 7.63 -5.25 8.61
CA THR A 96 7.87 -6.58 9.19
C THR A 96 6.90 -7.63 8.63
N ILE A 97 5.60 -7.32 8.59
CA ILE A 97 4.57 -8.22 8.06
C ILE A 97 4.83 -8.54 6.58
N LEU A 98 5.13 -7.53 5.78
CA LEU A 98 5.43 -7.69 4.35
C LEU A 98 6.68 -8.55 4.15
N LYS A 99 7.76 -8.33 4.91
CA LYS A 99 9.00 -9.10 4.81
C LYS A 99 8.86 -10.55 5.31
N GLN A 100 7.96 -10.81 6.26
CA GLN A 100 7.67 -12.16 6.75
C GLN A 100 6.95 -13.00 5.70
N ASN A 101 5.98 -12.42 4.98
CA ASN A 101 5.25 -13.09 3.91
C ASN A 101 5.86 -12.79 2.53
N LYS A 102 7.07 -13.31 2.30
CA LYS A 102 7.84 -13.04 1.07
C LYS A 102 7.11 -13.38 -0.22
N SER A 103 6.30 -14.45 -0.23
CA SER A 103 5.58 -14.88 -1.44
C SER A 103 4.50 -13.88 -1.83
N ASP A 104 3.68 -13.44 -0.87
CA ASP A 104 2.59 -12.51 -1.17
C ASP A 104 3.10 -11.09 -1.38
N TYR A 105 4.15 -10.71 -0.65
CA TYR A 105 4.89 -9.48 -0.91
C TYR A 105 5.40 -9.43 -2.35
N ARG A 106 6.03 -10.52 -2.82
CA ARG A 106 6.54 -10.61 -4.18
C ARG A 106 5.42 -10.48 -5.22
N LYS A 107 4.31 -11.19 -5.04
CA LYS A 107 3.15 -11.06 -5.96
C LYS A 107 2.62 -9.63 -5.99
N PHE A 108 2.48 -9.00 -4.82
CA PHE A 108 2.04 -7.61 -4.72
C PHE A 108 3.03 -6.66 -5.43
N TRP A 109 4.32 -6.86 -5.21
CA TRP A 109 5.37 -6.10 -5.88
C TRP A 109 5.37 -6.32 -7.39
N GLU A 110 5.17 -7.54 -7.89
CA GLU A 110 5.05 -7.84 -9.31
C GLU A 110 3.86 -7.12 -9.96
N VAL A 111 2.71 -7.08 -9.28
CA VAL A 111 1.55 -6.29 -9.74
C VAL A 111 1.89 -4.81 -9.78
N LEU A 112 2.57 -4.29 -8.75
CA LEU A 112 3.04 -2.90 -8.77
C LEU A 112 4.02 -2.67 -9.91
N GLU A 113 5.00 -3.55 -10.12
CA GLU A 113 5.97 -3.44 -11.21
C GLU A 113 5.29 -3.37 -12.57
N ILE A 114 4.27 -4.18 -12.84
CA ILE A 114 3.49 -4.10 -14.07
C ILE A 114 2.87 -2.70 -14.24
N ILE A 115 2.33 -2.13 -13.17
CA ILE A 115 1.76 -0.77 -13.17
C ILE A 115 2.87 0.28 -13.38
N LEU A 116 4.00 0.16 -12.66
CA LEU A 116 5.19 1.02 -12.81
C LEU A 116 5.72 0.97 -14.25
N GLN A 117 5.57 -0.20 -14.89
CA GLN A 117 5.98 -0.51 -16.24
C GLN A 117 5.02 -0.03 -17.33
N ALA A 118 3.74 0.15 -17.02
CA ALA A 118 2.72 0.64 -17.95
C ALA A 118 2.76 2.18 -18.07
N GLY A 119 3.26 2.90 -17.07
CA GLY A 119 3.42 4.36 -17.09
C GLY A 119 4.69 4.88 -17.79
N MET A 120 5.53 4.00 -18.36
CA MET A 120 6.74 4.37 -19.10
C MET A 120 6.44 4.53 -20.61
N PRO A 121 7.09 5.47 -21.33
CA PRO A 121 6.93 5.63 -22.78
C PRO A 121 7.27 4.33 -23.55
N PRO A 122 6.70 4.14 -24.77
CA PRO A 122 6.71 2.86 -25.47
C PRO A 122 8.13 2.29 -25.68
N ARG A 123 8.25 1.02 -25.30
CA ARG A 123 9.49 0.24 -25.26
C ARG A 123 10.02 -0.06 -26.66
N GLY A 124 11.13 0.57 -27.06
CA GLY A 124 11.88 0.17 -28.24
C GLY A 124 12.36 -1.29 -28.14
N ARG A 125 12.05 -2.10 -29.17
CA ARG A 125 12.42 -3.53 -29.30
C ARG A 125 13.94 -3.70 -29.18
N GLY A 126 14.45 -4.10 -28.02
CA GLY A 126 15.82 -4.63 -27.92
C GLY A 126 16.65 -4.22 -26.72
N ARG A 127 16.28 -3.19 -25.95
CA ARG A 127 17.14 -2.71 -24.84
C ARG A 127 17.16 -3.56 -23.58
N TRP A 128 16.22 -4.50 -23.39
CA TRP A 128 16.06 -5.24 -22.13
C TRP A 128 16.26 -6.76 -22.22
N LYS A 129 16.65 -7.31 -23.38
CA LYS A 129 17.03 -8.74 -23.47
C LYS A 129 18.15 -9.10 -22.48
N SER A 130 19.08 -8.18 -22.23
CA SER A 130 20.20 -8.35 -21.32
C SER A 130 19.84 -8.28 -19.83
N VAL A 131 18.68 -7.73 -19.48
CA VAL A 131 18.26 -7.58 -18.07
C VAL A 131 17.42 -8.77 -17.62
N LEU A 132 16.57 -9.31 -18.50
CA LEU A 132 15.81 -10.53 -18.21
C LEU A 132 16.71 -11.77 -18.13
N GLN A 133 17.82 -11.80 -18.88
CA GLN A 133 18.83 -12.86 -18.81
C GLN A 133 19.64 -12.90 -17.50
N ARG A 134 19.49 -11.92 -16.60
CA ARG A 134 20.18 -11.90 -15.29
C ARG A 134 19.34 -12.47 -14.16
N VAL A 135 18.09 -12.86 -14.43
CA VAL A 135 17.12 -13.35 -13.43
C VAL A 135 16.75 -14.83 -13.65
N GLU A 136 17.33 -15.48 -14.65
CA GLU A 136 17.36 -16.96 -14.80
C GLU A 136 18.65 -17.51 -14.19
#